data_AF-A0A8X7U856-F1
#
_entry.id   AF-A0A8X7U856-F1
#
_cell.length_a   1.000
_cell.length_b   1.000
_cell.length_c   1.000
_cell.angle_alpha   90.00
_cell.angle_beta   90.00
_cell.angle_gamma   90.00
#
_symmetry.space_group_name_H-M   'P 1'
#
loop_
_entity.id
_entity.type
_entity.pdbx_description
1 polymer ?
#
loop_
_entity_poly.entity_id
_entity_poly.type
_entity_poly.pdbx_seq_one_letter_code
_entity_poly.pdbx_strand_id
1 'polypeptide(L)'
;MDKGEIPEDANEHCPGPQAETAGKSEACAGCPNQEVCATGTAPKGPDPDLVAIAERMTTVKHKILVLSCKGGVGKSTFSAQLSFALAGMDHQVGLMDIDICGPSMPKMLGLEGQCSHKSNFGWSPVYVEDNLGVMSISFMFPECDGEPAIWRGPRKNGLIKQFLKDVYWRDIDYLVVDTPPGTSDEHITIASCLAGIDGAIIVTTPQEVAMVDVRKGVNFCKKKGVNVLGVVENMSGLAQPLSDFKFMKKLGSSSVVDVTEDMISCVRENGPELLLDDVYVWSQVLDSSGGGAERMCEEMGVPFLGKVPLDPQLCRAAERGKSCFEGNKCSVSAPALKSIIEKVIASINIKEDLQSTDGEKKETP
;
A
#
# COMPACT_ATOMS: atom_id res chain seq x y z
N MET A 1 -31.37 25.33 7.73
CA MET A 1 -31.76 23.93 7.45
C MET A 1 -30.60 23.34 6.69
N ASP A 2 -29.91 22.40 7.32
CA ASP A 2 -28.66 21.82 6.86
C ASP A 2 -28.81 21.21 5.46
N LYS A 3 -27.98 21.67 4.51
CA LYS A 3 -27.83 21.06 3.18
C LYS A 3 -26.87 19.86 3.20
N GLY A 4 -26.39 19.44 4.38
CA GLY A 4 -25.34 18.43 4.54
C GLY A 4 -25.78 16.98 4.33
N GLU A 5 -27.07 16.71 4.13
CA GLU A 5 -27.62 15.35 4.12
C GLU A 5 -28.06 14.85 2.73
N ILE A 6 -27.94 15.68 1.70
CA ILE A 6 -28.31 15.32 0.33
C ILE A 6 -27.07 14.71 -0.37
N PRO A 7 -27.14 13.50 -0.93
CA PRO A 7 -26.03 12.90 -1.68
C PRO A 7 -25.54 13.81 -2.81
N GLU A 8 -24.23 13.83 -3.09
CA GLU A 8 -23.64 14.71 -4.11
C GLU A 8 -24.17 14.45 -5.53
N ASP A 9 -24.70 13.26 -5.78
CA ASP A 9 -25.32 12.80 -7.03
C ASP A 9 -26.85 12.94 -7.07
N ALA A 10 -27.44 13.58 -6.06
CA ALA A 10 -28.88 13.77 -5.99
C ALA A 10 -29.40 14.87 -6.92
N ASN A 11 -30.67 14.79 -7.29
CA ASN A 11 -31.33 15.85 -8.06
C ASN A 11 -31.51 17.14 -7.23
N GLU A 12 -31.64 18.29 -7.91
CA GLU A 12 -31.74 19.62 -7.27
C GLU A 12 -32.88 19.76 -6.24
N HIS A 13 -33.86 18.87 -6.29
CA HIS A 13 -35.04 18.86 -5.42
C HIS A 13 -35.10 17.67 -4.46
N CYS A 14 -33.98 16.97 -4.25
CA CYS A 14 -33.94 15.84 -3.34
C CYS A 14 -34.28 16.29 -1.91
N PRO A 15 -35.28 15.69 -1.26
CA PRO A 15 -35.60 16.02 0.13
C PRO A 15 -34.52 15.52 1.11
N GLY A 16 -33.60 14.67 0.66
CA GLY A 16 -32.63 13.97 1.49
C GLY A 16 -33.17 12.61 1.99
N PRO A 17 -32.30 11.61 2.21
CA PRO A 17 -32.69 10.25 2.62
C PRO A 17 -33.25 10.17 4.05
N GLN A 18 -33.02 11.18 4.88
CA GLN A 18 -33.52 11.24 6.27
C GLN A 18 -34.76 12.13 6.45
N ALA A 19 -35.20 12.86 5.42
CA ALA A 19 -36.41 13.65 5.50
C ALA A 19 -37.67 12.77 5.65
N GLU A 20 -38.69 13.28 6.35
CA GLU A 20 -39.97 12.57 6.48
C GLU A 20 -40.64 12.31 5.12
N THR A 21 -40.31 13.14 4.12
CA THR A 21 -40.79 13.06 2.74
C THR A 21 -39.89 12.23 1.82
N ALA A 22 -38.81 11.63 2.35
CA ALA A 22 -37.89 10.78 1.59
C ALA A 22 -38.63 9.57 1.00
N GLY A 23 -38.45 9.32 -0.30
CA GLY A 23 -39.15 8.26 -1.04
C GLY A 23 -40.66 8.49 -1.28
N LYS A 24 -41.24 9.55 -0.70
CA LYS A 24 -42.67 9.89 -0.76
C LYS A 24 -42.97 11.17 -1.55
N SER A 25 -41.96 12.02 -1.76
CA SER A 25 -42.11 13.26 -2.53
C SER A 25 -42.11 13.04 -4.05
N GLU A 26 -42.68 13.98 -4.81
CA GLU A 26 -42.64 13.97 -6.28
C GLU A 26 -41.21 13.98 -6.83
N ALA A 27 -40.29 14.65 -6.13
CA ALA A 27 -38.87 14.68 -6.49
C ALA A 27 -38.17 13.32 -6.36
N CYS A 28 -38.78 12.34 -5.69
CA CYS A 28 -38.27 10.98 -5.59
C CYS A 28 -38.74 10.07 -6.72
N ALA A 29 -39.68 10.51 -7.57
CA ALA A 29 -40.24 9.68 -8.63
C ALA A 29 -39.16 9.29 -9.66
N GLY A 30 -38.94 7.98 -9.83
CA GLY A 30 -37.91 7.45 -10.73
C GLY A 30 -36.51 7.38 -10.12
N CYS A 31 -36.35 7.72 -8.83
CA CYS A 31 -35.10 7.54 -8.11
C CYS A 31 -34.85 6.05 -7.81
N PRO A 32 -33.65 5.49 -8.12
CA PRO A 32 -33.32 4.09 -7.82
C PRO A 32 -33.47 3.71 -6.34
N ASN A 33 -33.34 4.68 -5.43
CA ASN A 33 -33.40 4.49 -3.99
C ASN A 33 -34.76 4.87 -3.36
N GLN A 34 -35.80 5.12 -4.18
CA GLN A 34 -37.11 5.59 -3.72
C GLN A 34 -37.75 4.66 -2.68
N GLU A 35 -37.78 3.35 -2.92
CA GLU A 35 -38.39 2.37 -2.02
C GLU A 35 -37.66 2.25 -0.67
N VAL A 36 -36.32 2.30 -0.70
CA VAL A 36 -35.48 2.23 0.51
C VAL A 36 -35.72 3.46 1.40
N CYS A 37 -35.84 4.63 0.79
CA CYS A 37 -36.19 5.87 1.49
C CYS A 37 -37.64 5.83 2.02
N ALA A 38 -38.59 5.36 1.21
CA ALA A 38 -40.02 5.34 1.55
C ALA A 38 -40.34 4.39 2.72
N THR A 39 -39.63 3.26 2.79
CA THR A 39 -39.76 2.25 3.85
C THR A 39 -39.07 2.66 5.15
N GLY A 40 -38.28 3.74 5.14
CA GLY A 40 -37.50 4.18 6.30
C GLY A 40 -36.42 3.18 6.72
N THR A 41 -36.07 2.24 5.84
CA THR A 41 -35.00 1.26 6.01
C THR A 41 -33.63 1.81 5.59
N ALA A 42 -33.62 3.00 4.95
CA ALA A 42 -32.41 3.78 4.78
C ALA A 42 -31.74 3.99 6.15
N PRO A 43 -30.42 3.70 6.28
CA PRO A 43 -29.69 3.91 7.52
C PRO A 43 -29.88 5.36 8.00
N LYS A 44 -30.38 5.53 9.22
CA LYS A 44 -30.55 6.83 9.87
C LYS A 44 -29.34 7.12 10.75
N GLY A 45 -28.76 8.30 10.57
CA GLY A 45 -27.50 8.71 11.22
C GLY A 45 -26.24 8.28 10.46
N PRO A 46 -25.05 8.70 10.94
CA PRO A 46 -23.78 8.22 10.40
C PRO A 46 -23.73 6.69 10.51
N ASP A 47 -23.14 6.04 9.50
CA ASP A 47 -23.04 4.59 9.42
C ASP A 47 -22.47 4.02 10.75
N PRO A 48 -23.20 3.15 11.48
CA PRO A 48 -22.78 2.64 12.77
C PRO A 48 -21.44 1.90 12.70
N ASP A 49 -21.09 1.35 11.52
CA ASP A 49 -19.79 0.74 11.31
C ASP A 49 -18.65 1.77 11.43
N LEU A 50 -18.85 3.03 11.03
CA LEU A 50 -17.81 4.07 11.12
C LEU A 50 -17.46 4.41 12.56
N VAL A 51 -18.44 4.41 13.46
CA VAL A 51 -18.20 4.66 14.89
C VAL A 51 -17.37 3.52 15.50
N ALA A 52 -17.78 2.27 15.22
CA ALA A 52 -17.05 1.10 15.70
C ALA A 52 -15.63 1.00 15.10
N ILE A 53 -15.46 1.39 13.83
CA ILE A 53 -14.15 1.50 13.18
C ILE A 53 -13.30 2.57 13.88
N ALA A 54 -13.85 3.75 14.15
CA ALA A 54 -13.11 4.83 14.82
C ALA A 54 -12.62 4.38 16.21
N GLU A 55 -13.49 3.76 17.01
CA GLU A 55 -13.12 3.18 18.31
C GLU A 55 -12.03 2.12 18.16
N ARG A 56 -12.17 1.19 17.22
CA ARG A 56 -11.17 0.15 16.96
C ARG A 56 -9.82 0.73 16.57
N MET A 57 -9.83 1.77 15.73
CA MET A 57 -8.64 2.42 15.17
C MET A 57 -8.02 3.45 16.13
N THR A 58 -8.51 3.57 17.36
CA THR A 58 -7.94 4.47 18.38
C THR A 58 -6.64 3.90 18.96
N THR A 59 -6.46 2.58 18.95
CA THR A 59 -5.24 1.90 19.44
C THR A 59 -4.10 1.89 18.42
N VAL A 60 -4.34 2.46 17.23
CA VAL A 60 -3.37 2.56 16.14
C VAL A 60 -2.86 3.99 16.07
N LYS A 61 -1.57 4.21 16.39
CA LYS A 61 -0.97 5.56 16.41
C LYS A 61 -0.86 6.14 15.00
N HIS A 62 -0.22 5.41 14.09
CA HIS A 62 0.00 5.86 12.71
C HIS A 62 -0.66 4.96 11.69
N LYS A 63 -1.27 5.57 10.67
CA LYS A 63 -1.98 4.88 9.59
C LYS A 63 -1.43 5.32 8.24
N ILE A 64 -0.77 4.41 7.54
CA ILE A 64 -0.10 4.66 6.26
C ILE A 64 -0.80 3.86 5.17
N LEU A 65 -1.28 4.55 4.13
CA LEU A 65 -1.83 3.90 2.94
C LEU A 65 -0.73 3.70 1.90
N VAL A 66 -0.59 2.49 1.36
CA VAL A 66 0.29 2.23 0.21
C VAL A 66 -0.58 2.05 -1.04
N LEU A 67 -0.47 2.99 -1.97
CA LEU A 67 -1.27 3.08 -3.20
C LEU A 67 -0.42 2.73 -4.42
N SER A 68 -1.04 2.13 -5.42
CA SER A 68 -0.47 2.06 -6.77
C SER A 68 -1.57 2.23 -7.80
N CYS A 69 -1.27 2.96 -8.87
CA CYS A 69 -2.27 3.23 -9.91
C CYS A 69 -2.24 2.20 -11.06
N LYS A 70 -1.30 1.24 -10.99
CA LYS A 70 -1.19 0.07 -11.87
C LYS A 70 -0.89 -1.19 -11.07
N GLY A 71 -1.28 -2.34 -11.63
CA GLY A 71 -0.84 -3.65 -11.15
C GLY A 71 0.62 -3.93 -11.52
N GLY A 72 1.31 -4.75 -10.72
CA GLY A 72 2.66 -5.23 -11.03
C GLY A 72 3.80 -4.24 -10.76
N VAL A 73 3.54 -3.07 -10.17
CA VAL A 73 4.59 -2.08 -9.83
C VAL A 73 5.41 -2.44 -8.59
N GLY A 74 5.09 -3.54 -7.90
CA GLY A 74 5.75 -3.96 -6.66
C GLY A 74 5.24 -3.27 -5.39
N LYS A 75 4.03 -2.70 -5.41
CA LYS A 75 3.35 -2.09 -4.24
C LYS A 75 3.36 -3.01 -3.02
N SER A 76 2.86 -4.24 -3.20
CA SER A 76 2.78 -5.26 -2.16
C SER A 76 4.15 -5.62 -1.59
N THR A 77 5.17 -5.77 -2.45
CA THR A 77 6.56 -5.97 -2.01
C THR A 77 7.05 -4.78 -1.18
N PHE A 78 6.76 -3.55 -1.59
CA PHE A 78 7.10 -2.36 -0.82
C PHE A 78 6.37 -2.32 0.54
N SER A 79 5.07 -2.62 0.58
CA SER A 79 4.27 -2.68 1.82
C SER A 79 4.84 -3.69 2.82
N ALA A 80 5.22 -4.88 2.35
CA ALA A 80 5.86 -5.91 3.17
C ALA A 80 7.22 -5.44 3.72
N GLN A 81 8.09 -4.88 2.87
CA GLN A 81 9.41 -4.42 3.31
C GLN A 81 9.34 -3.17 4.21
N LEU A 82 8.40 -2.25 3.97
CA LEU A 82 8.11 -1.16 4.90
C LEU A 82 7.74 -1.71 6.29
N SER A 83 6.89 -2.73 6.32
CA SER A 83 6.45 -3.35 7.58
C SER A 83 7.59 -4.06 8.31
N PHE A 84 8.43 -4.82 7.60
CA PHE A 84 9.64 -5.42 8.16
C PHE A 84 10.64 -4.37 8.68
N ALA A 85 10.83 -3.26 7.96
CA ALA A 85 11.73 -2.21 8.41
C ALA A 85 11.24 -1.54 9.69
N LEU A 86 9.94 -1.24 9.77
CA LEU A 86 9.34 -0.66 10.98
C LEU A 86 9.43 -1.64 12.16
N ALA A 87 9.17 -2.93 11.93
CA ALA A 87 9.31 -3.97 12.95
C ALA A 87 10.77 -4.11 13.41
N GLY A 88 11.73 -4.06 12.49
CA GLY A 88 13.17 -4.06 12.79
C GLY A 88 13.68 -2.79 13.48
N MET A 89 12.86 -1.74 13.56
CA MET A 89 13.08 -0.54 14.39
C MET A 89 12.36 -0.65 15.75
N ASP A 90 11.98 -1.86 16.17
CA ASP A 90 11.29 -2.19 17.42
C ASP A 90 9.87 -1.59 17.56
N HIS A 91 9.24 -1.19 16.46
CA HIS A 91 7.84 -0.75 16.47
C HIS A 91 6.86 -1.92 16.48
N GLN A 92 5.67 -1.71 17.07
CA GLN A 92 4.53 -2.63 16.91
C GLN A 92 3.81 -2.33 15.59
N VAL A 93 3.79 -3.30 14.68
CA VAL A 93 3.35 -3.08 13.28
C VAL A 93 2.19 -3.99 12.92
N GLY A 94 1.16 -3.39 12.34
CA GLY A 94 0.09 -4.09 11.63
C GLY A 94 0.21 -3.90 10.13
N LEU A 95 0.07 -4.98 9.36
CA LEU A 95 -0.02 -4.95 7.90
C LEU A 95 -1.37 -5.50 7.45
N MET A 96 -2.19 -4.65 6.84
CA MET A 96 -3.53 -4.98 6.37
C MET A 96 -3.56 -5.04 4.85
N ASP A 97 -3.78 -6.23 4.32
CA ASP A 97 -3.95 -6.51 2.89
C ASP A 97 -5.43 -6.40 2.51
N ILE A 98 -5.77 -5.38 1.73
CA ILE A 98 -7.12 -5.21 1.18
C ILE A 98 -7.17 -5.48 -0.33
N ASP A 99 -6.12 -6.07 -0.93
CA ASP A 99 -6.13 -6.53 -2.32
C ASP A 99 -6.84 -7.89 -2.45
N ILE A 100 -8.16 -7.84 -2.31
CA ILE A 100 -9.06 -9.00 -2.24
C ILE A 100 -8.96 -9.92 -3.47
N CYS A 101 -8.63 -9.38 -4.64
CA CYS A 101 -8.62 -10.13 -5.90
C CYS A 101 -7.29 -10.80 -6.21
N GLY A 102 -6.20 -10.37 -5.58
CA GLY A 102 -4.87 -10.91 -5.78
C GLY A 102 -4.03 -10.85 -4.52
N PRO A 103 -4.49 -11.45 -3.40
CA PRO A 103 -3.78 -11.35 -2.14
C PRO A 103 -2.39 -11.95 -2.29
N SER A 104 -1.38 -11.13 -2.02
CA SER A 104 0.03 -11.54 -2.16
C SER A 104 0.78 -11.53 -0.84
N MET A 105 0.24 -10.89 0.21
CA MET A 105 0.87 -10.77 1.52
C MET A 105 1.15 -12.11 2.20
N PRO A 106 0.21 -13.10 2.23
CA PRO A 106 0.48 -14.39 2.86
C PRO A 106 1.74 -15.05 2.31
N LYS A 107 1.91 -15.05 0.99
CA LYS A 107 3.11 -15.59 0.33
C LYS A 107 4.35 -14.75 0.59
N MET A 108 4.23 -13.42 0.44
CA MET A 108 5.35 -12.48 0.61
C MET A 108 5.92 -12.43 2.03
N LEU A 109 5.19 -12.98 3.00
CA LEU A 109 5.55 -13.01 4.42
C LEU A 109 5.71 -14.45 4.94
N GLY A 110 5.62 -15.47 4.08
CA GLY A 110 5.83 -16.87 4.48
C GLY A 110 4.72 -17.46 5.35
N LEU A 111 3.51 -16.92 5.26
CA LEU A 111 2.31 -17.29 6.02
C LEU A 111 1.31 -18.13 5.20
N GLU A 112 1.74 -18.76 4.11
CA GLU A 112 0.87 -19.65 3.32
C GLU A 112 0.33 -20.80 4.20
N GLY A 113 -0.97 -21.09 4.07
CA GLY A 113 -1.67 -22.09 4.88
C GLY A 113 -2.00 -21.67 6.32
N GLN A 114 -1.62 -20.46 6.75
CA GLN A 114 -2.03 -19.93 8.05
C GLN A 114 -3.48 -19.42 8.00
N CYS A 115 -4.16 -19.49 9.15
CA CYS A 115 -5.55 -19.07 9.29
C CYS A 115 -5.69 -18.09 10.44
N SER A 116 -6.53 -17.06 10.25
CA SER A 116 -6.85 -16.11 11.31
C SER A 116 -7.78 -16.75 12.33
N HIS A 117 -7.50 -16.56 13.62
CA HIS A 117 -8.36 -17.05 14.69
C HIS A 117 -9.40 -16.02 15.08
N LYS A 118 -10.67 -16.43 15.22
CA LYS A 118 -11.76 -15.55 15.70
C LYS A 118 -11.94 -15.72 17.20
N SER A 119 -11.73 -14.65 17.95
CA SER A 119 -11.96 -14.55 19.39
C SER A 119 -13.19 -13.68 19.71
N ASN A 120 -13.54 -13.55 20.99
CA ASN A 120 -14.57 -12.62 21.46
C ASN A 120 -14.21 -11.14 21.20
N PHE A 121 -12.92 -10.82 21.04
CA PHE A 121 -12.46 -9.46 20.74
C PHE A 121 -12.46 -9.14 19.24
N GLY A 122 -12.65 -10.15 18.39
CA GLY A 122 -12.51 -10.06 16.95
C GLY A 122 -11.51 -11.07 16.38
N TRP A 123 -11.14 -10.87 15.12
CA TRP A 123 -10.12 -11.64 14.43
C TRP A 123 -8.73 -11.25 14.91
N SER A 124 -7.92 -12.26 15.24
CA SER A 124 -6.51 -12.07 15.58
C SER A 124 -5.68 -12.07 14.30
N PRO A 125 -4.79 -11.09 14.09
CA PRO A 125 -3.85 -11.12 12.98
C PRO A 125 -2.91 -12.32 13.09
N VAL A 126 -2.38 -12.74 11.95
CA VAL A 126 -1.35 -13.78 11.87
C VAL A 126 0.00 -13.09 12.00
N TYR A 127 0.83 -13.53 12.95
CA TYR A 127 2.11 -12.89 13.24
C TYR A 127 3.23 -13.52 12.43
N VAL A 128 4.04 -12.67 11.78
CA VAL A 128 5.29 -13.05 11.09
C VAL A 128 6.44 -13.03 12.10
N GLU A 129 6.45 -11.99 12.92
CA GLU A 129 7.37 -11.76 14.04
C GLU A 129 6.53 -11.34 15.27
N ASP A 130 7.12 -11.33 16.46
CA ASP A 130 6.40 -11.00 17.71
C ASP A 130 5.73 -9.61 17.69
N ASN A 131 6.26 -8.68 16.89
CA ASN A 131 5.78 -7.31 16.72
C ASN A 131 5.25 -6.99 15.32
N LEU A 132 5.09 -7.99 14.43
CA LEU A 132 4.55 -7.81 13.08
C LEU A 132 3.34 -8.72 12.83
N GLY A 133 2.14 -8.15 12.97
CA GLY A 133 0.87 -8.81 12.70
C GLY A 133 0.33 -8.50 11.31
N VAL A 134 -0.26 -9.49 10.65
CA VAL A 134 -0.78 -9.37 9.28
C VAL A 134 -2.24 -9.83 9.22
N MET A 135 -3.05 -9.10 8.47
CA MET A 135 -4.40 -9.53 8.10
C MET A 135 -4.59 -9.47 6.58
N SER A 136 -5.02 -10.58 5.99
CA SER A 136 -5.35 -10.71 4.57
C SER A 136 -6.58 -11.59 4.40
N ILE A 137 -7.29 -11.42 3.28
CA ILE A 137 -8.48 -12.22 2.98
C ILE A 137 -8.17 -13.72 2.89
N SER A 138 -6.97 -14.10 2.46
CA SER A 138 -6.57 -15.51 2.36
C SER A 138 -6.62 -16.24 3.70
N PHE A 139 -6.45 -15.54 4.82
CA PHE A 139 -6.50 -16.14 6.16
C PHE A 139 -7.93 -16.46 6.64
N MET A 140 -8.94 -15.95 5.94
CA MET A 140 -10.35 -16.18 6.28
C MET A 140 -10.98 -17.30 5.46
N PHE A 141 -10.46 -17.54 4.26
CA PHE A 141 -10.97 -18.54 3.32
C PHE A 141 -9.82 -19.44 2.83
N PRO A 142 -9.19 -20.22 3.73
CA PRO A 142 -8.09 -21.12 3.36
C PRO A 142 -8.52 -22.18 2.33
N GLU A 143 -9.83 -22.47 2.25
CA GLU A 143 -10.42 -23.40 1.27
C GLU A 143 -10.50 -22.82 -0.16
N CYS A 144 -10.26 -21.52 -0.35
CA CYS A 144 -10.32 -20.86 -1.66
C CYS A 144 -8.96 -20.75 -2.37
N ASP A 145 -7.91 -21.41 -1.88
CA ASP A 145 -6.63 -21.50 -2.58
C ASP A 145 -6.82 -22.25 -3.92
N GLY A 146 -7.02 -21.47 -4.99
CA GLY A 146 -7.14 -21.97 -6.37
C GLY A 146 -8.47 -21.69 -7.07
N GLU A 147 -9.51 -21.23 -6.38
CA GLU A 147 -10.79 -20.83 -7.02
C GLU A 147 -10.96 -19.30 -7.02
N PRO A 148 -11.10 -18.65 -8.19
CA PRO A 148 -11.31 -17.22 -8.26
C PRO A 148 -12.70 -16.88 -7.69
N ALA A 149 -12.76 -16.53 -6.41
CA ALA A 149 -13.95 -15.96 -5.82
C ALA A 149 -14.29 -14.64 -6.53
N ILE A 150 -15.44 -14.60 -7.21
CA ILE A 150 -15.90 -13.39 -7.90
C ILE A 150 -16.45 -12.41 -6.85
N TRP A 151 -15.58 -11.54 -6.36
CA TRP A 151 -15.93 -10.51 -5.39
C TRP A 151 -16.60 -9.31 -6.08
N ARG A 152 -17.91 -9.11 -5.83
CA ARG A 152 -18.65 -7.91 -6.29
C ARG A 152 -18.34 -6.71 -5.39
N GLY A 153 -18.33 -5.50 -5.96
CA GLY A 153 -17.98 -4.25 -5.27
C GLY A 153 -18.59 -4.05 -3.86
N PRO A 154 -19.91 -4.20 -3.67
CA PRO A 154 -20.53 -4.06 -2.33
C PRO A 154 -20.01 -5.07 -1.30
N ARG A 155 -19.68 -6.30 -1.71
CA ARG A 155 -19.09 -7.31 -0.82
C ARG A 155 -17.67 -6.93 -0.42
N LYS A 156 -16.88 -6.39 -1.36
CA LYS A 156 -15.52 -5.90 -1.08
C LYS A 156 -15.54 -4.75 -0.08
N ASN A 157 -16.42 -3.76 -0.28
CA ASN A 157 -16.55 -2.62 0.62
C ASN A 157 -16.98 -3.06 2.04
N GLY A 158 -17.93 -4.00 2.13
CA GLY A 158 -18.32 -4.61 3.39
C GLY A 158 -17.15 -5.32 4.08
N LEU A 159 -16.33 -6.05 3.33
CA LEU A 159 -15.16 -6.75 3.89
C LEU A 159 -14.10 -5.77 4.41
N ILE A 160 -13.82 -4.68 3.69
CA ILE A 160 -12.88 -3.64 4.14
C ILE A 160 -13.36 -3.02 5.46
N LYS A 161 -14.65 -2.68 5.57
CA LYS A 161 -15.24 -2.20 6.83
C LYS A 161 -15.11 -3.24 7.94
N GLN A 162 -15.33 -4.51 7.60
CA GLN A 162 -15.20 -5.60 8.56
C GLN A 162 -13.75 -5.77 9.03
N PHE A 163 -12.75 -5.63 8.16
CA PHE A 163 -11.34 -5.66 8.56
C PHE A 163 -11.02 -4.54 9.52
N LEU A 164 -11.50 -3.33 9.23
CA LEU A 164 -11.28 -2.17 10.08
C LEU A 164 -11.99 -2.29 11.45
N LYS A 165 -13.14 -2.97 11.50
CA LYS A 165 -13.97 -3.08 12.71
C LYS A 165 -13.61 -4.29 13.59
N ASP A 166 -13.47 -5.45 12.96
CA ASP A 166 -13.44 -6.75 13.62
C ASP A 166 -12.02 -7.29 13.82
N VAL A 167 -10.98 -6.69 13.22
CA VAL A 167 -9.59 -7.11 13.47
C VAL A 167 -9.09 -6.48 14.76
N TYR A 168 -8.60 -7.32 15.68
CA TYR A 168 -8.07 -6.88 16.97
C TYR A 168 -6.55 -6.70 16.88
N TRP A 169 -6.12 -5.49 16.54
CA TRP A 169 -4.71 -5.11 16.39
C TRP A 169 -3.97 -4.95 17.72
N ARG A 170 -4.67 -4.80 18.87
CA ARG A 170 -4.11 -4.34 20.15
C ARG A 170 -3.52 -2.92 19.98
N ASP A 171 -2.51 -2.56 20.78
CA ASP A 171 -1.79 -1.30 20.66
C ASP A 171 -0.66 -1.45 19.65
N ILE A 172 -0.76 -0.76 18.52
CA ILE A 172 0.26 -0.77 17.46
C ILE A 172 0.70 0.66 17.11
N ASP A 173 1.98 0.82 16.80
CA ASP A 173 2.56 2.09 16.41
C ASP A 173 2.24 2.43 14.96
N TYR A 174 2.32 1.44 14.05
CA TYR A 174 2.08 1.65 12.63
C TYR A 174 1.13 0.61 12.04
N LEU A 175 0.09 1.07 11.36
CA LEU A 175 -0.75 0.26 10.47
C LEU A 175 -0.43 0.62 9.02
N VAL A 176 0.20 -0.31 8.31
CA VAL A 176 0.43 -0.23 6.86
C VAL A 176 -0.72 -0.92 6.14
N VAL A 177 -1.38 -0.19 5.23
CA VAL A 177 -2.50 -0.73 4.46
C VAL A 177 -2.07 -0.93 3.00
N ASP A 178 -1.98 -2.18 2.57
CA ASP A 178 -1.73 -2.55 1.18
C ASP A 178 -3.05 -2.52 0.39
N THR A 179 -3.23 -1.47 -0.41
CA THR A 179 -4.46 -1.25 -1.18
C THR A 179 -4.46 -2.02 -2.51
N PRO A 180 -5.60 -2.32 -3.16
CA PRO A 180 -5.57 -2.89 -4.52
C PRO A 180 -4.95 -1.92 -5.54
N PRO A 181 -4.55 -2.38 -6.74
CA PRO A 181 -4.08 -1.48 -7.78
C PRO A 181 -5.23 -0.70 -8.44
N GLY A 182 -4.96 0.56 -8.81
CA GLY A 182 -5.83 1.40 -9.64
C GLY A 182 -6.34 2.65 -8.93
N THR A 183 -7.52 3.13 -9.34
CA THR A 183 -8.26 4.22 -8.69
C THR A 183 -9.71 3.78 -8.44
N SER A 184 -9.86 2.58 -7.89
CA SER A 184 -11.12 1.89 -7.69
C SER A 184 -11.87 2.32 -6.42
N ASP A 185 -13.11 1.85 -6.28
CA ASP A 185 -14.01 2.15 -5.16
C ASP A 185 -13.45 1.72 -3.79
N GLU A 186 -12.54 0.73 -3.77
CA GLU A 186 -11.85 0.29 -2.56
C GLU A 186 -11.02 1.42 -1.93
N HIS A 187 -10.33 2.25 -2.73
CA HIS A 187 -9.57 3.40 -2.22
C HIS A 187 -10.49 4.46 -1.62
N ILE A 188 -11.63 4.73 -2.26
CA ILE A 188 -12.64 5.66 -1.74
C ILE A 188 -13.16 5.14 -0.40
N THR A 189 -13.45 3.84 -0.32
CA THR A 189 -13.98 3.20 0.87
C THR A 189 -12.99 3.27 2.03
N ILE A 190 -11.73 2.89 1.83
CA ILE A 190 -10.72 2.95 2.91
C ILE A 190 -10.48 4.40 3.36
N ALA A 191 -10.35 5.35 2.44
CA ALA A 191 -10.12 6.75 2.77
C ALA A 191 -11.32 7.41 3.49
N SER A 192 -12.54 6.90 3.26
CA SER A 192 -13.75 7.40 3.92
C SER A 192 -14.01 6.73 5.27
N CYS A 193 -13.61 5.46 5.44
CA CYS A 193 -13.82 4.70 6.66
C CYS A 193 -12.70 4.88 7.69
N LEU A 194 -11.46 5.02 7.24
CA LEU A 194 -10.29 5.12 8.11
C LEU A 194 -10.02 6.58 8.47
N ALA A 195 -10.37 6.96 9.69
CA ALA A 195 -10.08 8.29 10.22
C ALA A 195 -8.62 8.40 10.72
N GLY A 196 -8.04 9.59 10.58
CA GLY A 196 -6.70 9.91 11.10
C GLY A 196 -5.57 9.29 10.27
N ILE A 197 -5.71 9.23 8.94
CA ILE A 197 -4.63 8.78 8.05
C ILE A 197 -3.47 9.78 8.10
N ASP A 198 -2.26 9.33 8.39
CA ASP A 198 -1.06 10.17 8.43
C ASP A 198 -0.64 10.61 7.04
N GLY A 199 -0.73 9.66 6.10
CA GLY A 199 -0.71 9.93 4.68
C GLY A 199 -0.62 8.67 3.83
N ALA A 200 -0.44 8.90 2.53
CA ALA A 200 -0.33 7.88 1.52
C ALA A 200 1.03 7.90 0.84
N ILE A 201 1.57 6.72 0.56
CA ILE A 201 2.74 6.49 -0.28
C ILE A 201 2.25 5.96 -1.62
N ILE A 202 2.71 6.55 -2.72
CA ILE A 202 2.34 6.11 -4.07
C ILE A 202 3.53 5.39 -4.71
N VAL A 203 3.35 4.12 -5.06
CA VAL A 203 4.37 3.30 -5.73
C VAL A 203 4.11 3.30 -7.23
N THR A 204 5.15 3.57 -8.03
CA THR A 204 5.10 3.62 -9.49
C THR A 204 6.34 2.98 -10.12
N THR A 205 6.36 2.88 -11.46
CA THR A 205 7.56 2.56 -12.25
C THR A 205 7.99 3.76 -13.12
N PRO A 206 9.24 3.78 -13.66
CA PRO A 206 9.79 4.92 -14.40
C PRO A 206 9.13 5.23 -15.75
N GLN A 207 8.28 4.32 -16.24
CA GLN A 207 7.67 4.38 -17.56
C GLN A 207 6.79 5.62 -17.69
N GLU A 208 6.88 6.31 -18.82
CA GLU A 208 6.09 7.53 -19.08
C GLU A 208 4.58 7.28 -18.97
N VAL A 209 4.13 6.12 -19.45
CA VAL A 209 2.71 5.70 -19.37
C VAL A 209 2.24 5.54 -17.92
N ALA A 210 3.14 5.31 -16.95
CA ALA A 210 2.79 5.22 -15.54
C ALA A 210 2.58 6.60 -14.89
N MET A 211 3.18 7.66 -15.43
CA MET A 211 3.10 9.02 -14.86
C MET A 211 1.68 9.57 -14.84
N VAL A 212 0.89 9.29 -15.89
CA VAL A 212 -0.52 9.69 -15.96
C VAL A 212 -1.30 9.12 -14.78
N ASP A 213 -0.99 7.88 -14.41
CA ASP A 213 -1.69 7.19 -13.34
C ASP A 213 -1.23 7.68 -11.97
N VAL A 214 0.06 8.00 -11.78
CA VAL A 214 0.54 8.67 -10.56
C VAL A 214 -0.14 10.01 -10.34
N ARG A 215 -0.31 10.83 -11.39
CA ARG A 215 -1.04 12.11 -11.29
C ARG A 215 -2.48 11.90 -10.82
N LYS A 216 -3.15 10.83 -11.30
CA LYS A 216 -4.50 10.48 -10.82
C LYS A 216 -4.49 10.08 -9.34
N GLY A 217 -3.52 9.28 -8.90
CA GLY A 217 -3.35 8.88 -7.51
C GLY A 217 -3.12 10.07 -6.56
N VAL A 218 -2.25 11.00 -6.95
CA VAL A 218 -2.02 12.24 -6.17
C VAL A 218 -3.30 13.09 -6.11
N ASN A 219 -3.98 13.27 -7.23
CA ASN A 219 -5.24 14.03 -7.25
C ASN A 219 -6.35 13.36 -6.43
N PHE A 220 -6.41 12.03 -6.42
CA PHE A 220 -7.31 11.27 -5.55
C PHE A 220 -7.04 11.58 -4.07
N CYS A 221 -5.77 11.52 -3.64
CA CYS A 221 -5.39 11.82 -2.26
C CYS A 221 -5.78 13.26 -1.89
N LYS A 222 -5.46 14.24 -2.74
CA LYS A 222 -5.83 15.66 -2.55
C LYS A 222 -7.34 15.84 -2.41
N LYS A 223 -8.14 15.19 -3.27
CA LYS A 223 -9.62 15.27 -3.21
C LYS A 223 -10.20 14.65 -1.95
N LYS A 224 -9.56 13.62 -1.40
CA LYS A 224 -9.98 12.94 -0.17
C LYS A 224 -9.33 13.51 1.10
N GLY A 225 -8.56 14.60 0.98
CA GLY A 225 -7.85 15.20 2.13
C GLY A 225 -6.76 14.32 2.73
N VAL A 226 -6.30 13.31 1.99
CA VAL A 226 -5.21 12.42 2.43
C VAL A 226 -3.89 13.07 2.03
N ASN A 227 -3.01 13.29 3.02
CA ASN A 227 -1.66 13.80 2.77
C ASN A 227 -0.85 12.80 1.94
N VAL A 228 -0.08 13.27 0.95
CA VAL A 228 0.82 12.41 0.19
C VAL A 228 2.20 12.48 0.85
N LEU A 229 2.61 11.42 1.57
CA LEU A 229 3.92 11.34 2.20
C LEU A 229 5.03 11.32 1.15
N GLY A 230 4.74 10.73 -0.01
CA GLY A 230 5.51 10.91 -1.23
C GLY A 230 5.36 9.77 -2.22
N VAL A 231 6.12 9.88 -3.30
CA VAL A 231 6.12 8.93 -4.41
C VAL A 231 7.42 8.12 -4.41
N VAL A 232 7.29 6.81 -4.60
CA VAL A 232 8.39 5.86 -4.75
C VAL A 232 8.40 5.35 -6.20
N GLU A 233 9.52 5.54 -6.90
CA GLU A 233 9.74 4.95 -8.22
C GLU A 233 10.46 3.61 -8.06
N ASN A 234 9.69 2.52 -8.11
CA ASN A 234 10.21 1.16 -8.03
C ASN A 234 10.65 0.66 -9.42
N MET A 235 11.46 -0.39 -9.46
CA MET A 235 12.01 -0.99 -10.68
C MET A 235 12.81 0.01 -11.54
N SER A 236 13.47 0.96 -10.89
CA SER A 236 14.30 1.97 -11.55
C SER A 236 15.62 1.34 -11.99
N GLY A 237 15.68 0.77 -13.18
CA GLY A 237 16.88 0.05 -13.65
C GLY A 237 17.08 -1.29 -12.94
N LEU A 238 18.16 -1.99 -13.30
CA LEU A 238 18.63 -3.24 -12.73
C LEU A 238 19.97 -3.00 -12.07
N ALA A 239 20.10 -3.48 -10.84
CA ALA A 239 21.33 -3.39 -10.07
C ALA A 239 21.60 -4.71 -9.37
N GLN A 240 22.77 -5.30 -9.63
CA GLN A 240 23.23 -6.50 -8.92
C GLN A 240 24.76 -6.60 -9.02
N PRO A 241 25.41 -7.34 -8.10
CA PRO A 241 26.83 -7.63 -8.18
C PRO A 241 27.20 -8.29 -9.52
N LEU A 242 28.41 -8.03 -10.01
CA LEU A 242 28.89 -8.63 -11.27
C LEU A 242 28.87 -10.17 -11.20
N SER A 243 29.12 -10.74 -10.02
CA SER A 243 29.09 -12.19 -9.75
C SER A 243 27.71 -12.82 -9.92
N ASP A 244 26.63 -12.04 -9.85
CA ASP A 244 25.25 -12.55 -9.96
C ASP A 244 24.78 -12.61 -11.43
N PHE A 245 25.51 -11.99 -12.36
CA PHE A 245 25.20 -12.05 -13.78
C PHE A 245 25.64 -13.37 -14.41
N LYS A 246 24.78 -13.88 -15.30
CA LYS A 246 25.17 -14.93 -16.25
C LYS A 246 25.78 -14.33 -17.50
N PHE A 247 26.96 -14.81 -17.89
CA PHE A 247 27.61 -14.41 -19.12
C PHE A 247 27.34 -15.45 -20.21
N MET A 248 26.74 -15.02 -21.31
CA MET A 248 26.36 -15.90 -22.42
C MET A 248 27.18 -15.55 -23.66
N LYS A 249 27.82 -16.54 -24.27
CA LYS A 249 28.55 -16.40 -25.54
C LYS A 249 27.72 -16.99 -26.68
N LYS A 250 27.49 -16.20 -27.74
CA LYS A 250 26.80 -16.68 -28.95
C LYS A 250 27.72 -17.60 -29.75
N LEU A 251 27.23 -18.79 -30.11
CA LEU A 251 27.84 -19.71 -31.07
C LEU A 251 26.98 -19.73 -32.34
N GLY A 252 27.51 -19.25 -33.46
CA GLY A 252 26.79 -19.21 -34.74
C GLY A 252 25.51 -18.36 -34.68
N SER A 253 24.48 -18.77 -35.42
CA SER A 253 23.22 -18.01 -35.55
C SER A 253 22.25 -18.20 -34.37
N SER A 254 22.18 -19.40 -33.78
CA SER A 254 21.06 -19.77 -32.89
C SER A 254 21.45 -20.36 -31.53
N SER A 255 22.70 -20.75 -31.29
CA SER A 255 23.12 -21.33 -30.01
C SER A 255 23.80 -20.29 -29.11
N VAL A 256 23.57 -20.41 -27.81
CA VAL A 256 24.25 -19.65 -26.75
C VAL A 256 24.82 -20.62 -25.74
N VAL A 257 26.03 -20.35 -25.26
CA VAL A 257 26.73 -21.14 -24.25
C VAL A 257 26.97 -20.26 -23.03
N ASP A 258 26.74 -20.82 -21.85
CA ASP A 258 27.06 -20.18 -20.57
C ASP A 258 28.58 -20.19 -20.38
N VAL A 259 29.18 -19.01 -20.24
CA VAL A 259 30.61 -18.79 -20.02
C VAL A 259 30.87 -18.04 -18.72
N THR A 260 29.94 -18.12 -17.77
CA THR A 260 29.99 -17.37 -16.51
C THR A 260 31.24 -17.69 -15.70
N GLU A 261 31.59 -18.96 -15.55
CA GLU A 261 32.76 -19.39 -14.76
C GLU A 261 34.07 -18.86 -15.34
N ASP A 262 34.25 -18.98 -16.66
CA ASP A 262 35.41 -18.45 -17.39
C ASP A 262 35.55 -16.93 -17.23
N MET A 263 34.42 -16.21 -17.38
CA MET A 263 34.40 -14.75 -17.24
C MET A 263 34.72 -14.31 -15.83
N ILE A 264 34.12 -14.93 -14.81
CA ILE A 264 34.38 -14.60 -13.41
C ILE A 264 35.82 -14.96 -13.03
N SER A 265 36.39 -16.06 -13.53
CA SER A 265 37.80 -16.38 -13.31
C SER A 265 38.72 -15.33 -13.92
N CYS A 266 38.44 -14.90 -15.15
CA CYS A 266 39.18 -13.83 -15.81
C CYS A 266 39.12 -12.51 -15.03
N VAL A 267 37.94 -12.12 -14.54
CA VAL A 267 37.79 -10.92 -13.71
C VAL A 267 38.57 -11.06 -12.41
N ARG A 268 38.51 -12.22 -11.75
CA ARG A 268 39.25 -12.46 -10.50
C ARG A 268 40.76 -12.33 -10.67
N GLU A 269 41.29 -12.76 -11.82
CA GLU A 269 42.72 -12.68 -12.14
C GLU A 269 43.17 -11.26 -12.52
N ASN A 270 42.32 -10.51 -13.22
CA ASN A 270 42.72 -9.25 -13.87
C ASN A 270 42.16 -7.98 -13.19
N GLY A 271 41.12 -8.10 -12.37
CA GLY A 271 40.44 -6.99 -11.69
C GLY A 271 39.52 -7.48 -10.57
N PRO A 272 40.06 -8.12 -9.52
CA PRO A 272 39.27 -8.67 -8.41
C PRO A 272 38.45 -7.60 -7.66
N GLU A 273 38.86 -6.33 -7.71
CA GLU A 273 38.11 -5.19 -7.17
C GLU A 273 36.71 -5.04 -7.78
N LEU A 274 36.48 -5.54 -9.00
CA LEU A 274 35.16 -5.53 -9.66
C LEU A 274 34.18 -6.57 -9.07
N LEU A 275 34.66 -7.44 -8.18
CA LEU A 275 33.88 -8.46 -7.47
C LEU A 275 33.63 -8.09 -6.00
N LEU A 276 34.01 -6.88 -5.57
CA LEU A 276 33.70 -6.40 -4.22
C LEU A 276 32.20 -6.11 -4.08
N ASP A 277 31.67 -6.31 -2.87
CA ASP A 277 30.24 -6.18 -2.57
C ASP A 277 29.69 -4.75 -2.77
N ASP A 278 30.57 -3.74 -2.75
CA ASP A 278 30.25 -2.33 -2.98
C ASP A 278 30.31 -1.92 -4.47
N VAL A 279 30.71 -2.84 -5.35
CA VAL A 279 30.72 -2.65 -6.81
C VAL A 279 29.57 -3.44 -7.43
N TYR A 280 28.66 -2.72 -8.10
CA TYR A 280 27.51 -3.32 -8.79
C TYR A 280 27.41 -2.81 -10.23
N VAL A 281 26.83 -3.65 -11.09
CA VAL A 281 26.51 -3.26 -12.47
C VAL A 281 25.13 -2.62 -12.48
N TRP A 282 25.04 -1.46 -13.11
CA TRP A 282 23.78 -0.76 -13.34
C TRP A 282 23.37 -0.83 -14.80
N SER A 283 22.12 -1.19 -15.06
CA SER A 283 21.54 -1.13 -16.40
C SER A 283 20.15 -0.52 -16.37
N GLN A 284 19.83 0.26 -17.38
CA GLN A 284 18.50 0.80 -17.54
C GLN A 284 17.63 -0.22 -18.30
N VAL A 285 16.71 -0.87 -17.60
CA VAL A 285 15.81 -1.90 -18.17
C VAL A 285 14.53 -1.30 -18.74
N LEU A 286 13.95 -0.35 -18.00
CA LEU A 286 12.76 0.36 -18.42
C LEU A 286 13.19 1.72 -19.00
N ASP A 287 12.63 2.07 -20.16
CA ASP A 287 12.77 3.42 -20.70
C ASP A 287 12.31 4.40 -19.62
N SER A 288 13.29 5.10 -19.06
CA SER A 288 13.05 6.09 -18.04
C SER A 288 12.57 7.31 -18.79
N SER A 289 11.51 7.91 -18.27
CA SER A 289 11.11 9.27 -18.63
C SER A 289 12.19 10.34 -18.37
N GLY A 290 13.41 9.96 -17.96
CA GLY A 290 14.51 10.85 -17.61
C GLY A 290 14.25 11.57 -16.29
N GLY A 291 13.75 10.84 -15.29
CA GLY A 291 13.30 11.43 -14.01
C GLY A 291 11.92 12.07 -14.06
N GLY A 292 11.00 11.51 -14.86
CA GLY A 292 9.64 12.05 -14.99
C GLY A 292 8.83 11.98 -13.69
N ALA A 293 9.05 10.96 -12.84
CA ALA A 293 8.37 10.88 -11.54
C ALA A 293 8.80 12.02 -10.61
N GLU A 294 10.10 12.30 -10.52
CA GLU A 294 10.66 13.37 -9.68
C GLU A 294 10.17 14.75 -10.16
N ARG A 295 10.26 15.04 -11.46
CA ARG A 295 9.71 16.27 -12.06
C ARG A 295 8.21 16.41 -11.84
N MET A 296 7.44 15.33 -11.99
CA MET A 296 6.00 15.33 -11.73
C MET A 296 5.69 15.61 -10.25
N CYS A 297 6.49 15.07 -9.33
CA CYS A 297 6.35 15.34 -7.90
C CYS A 297 6.56 16.83 -7.60
N GLU A 298 7.59 17.44 -8.17
CA GLU A 298 7.84 18.89 -8.07
C GLU A 298 6.67 19.71 -8.61
N GLU A 299 6.19 19.39 -9.83
CA GLU A 299 5.04 20.07 -10.46
C GLU A 299 3.76 19.97 -9.63
N MET A 300 3.55 18.83 -8.96
CA MET A 300 2.36 18.58 -8.15
C MET A 300 2.53 19.02 -6.69
N GLY A 301 3.71 19.47 -6.28
CA GLY A 301 4.01 19.86 -4.90
C GLY A 301 3.90 18.70 -3.92
N VAL A 302 4.36 17.51 -4.31
CA VAL A 302 4.41 16.31 -3.44
C VAL A 302 5.84 15.79 -3.31
N PRO A 303 6.23 15.14 -2.20
CA PRO A 303 7.60 14.66 -2.03
C PRO A 303 7.94 13.50 -2.96
N PHE A 304 9.15 13.50 -3.50
CA PHE A 304 9.75 12.33 -4.14
C PHE A 304 10.64 11.60 -3.12
N LEU A 305 10.25 10.38 -2.73
CA LEU A 305 10.94 9.65 -1.67
C LEU A 305 12.22 9.00 -2.17
N GLY A 306 12.23 8.52 -3.41
CA GLY A 306 13.40 7.94 -4.03
C GLY A 306 13.07 6.84 -5.03
N LYS A 307 14.14 6.14 -5.41
CA LYS A 307 14.15 5.12 -6.46
C LYS A 307 14.59 3.78 -5.87
N VAL A 308 13.88 2.71 -6.22
CA VAL A 308 14.25 1.34 -5.83
C VAL A 308 14.56 0.55 -7.11
N PRO A 309 15.79 0.05 -7.29
CA PRO A 309 16.13 -0.72 -8.48
C PRO A 309 15.52 -2.12 -8.46
N LEU A 310 15.46 -2.74 -9.64
CA LEU A 310 15.28 -4.18 -9.74
C LEU A 310 16.50 -4.86 -9.13
N ASP A 311 16.24 -5.64 -8.10
CA ASP A 311 17.23 -6.45 -7.38
C ASP A 311 16.66 -7.87 -7.23
N PRO A 312 17.28 -8.89 -7.87
CA PRO A 312 16.85 -10.27 -7.73
C PRO A 312 16.82 -10.77 -6.29
N GLN A 313 17.66 -10.23 -5.40
CA GLN A 313 17.72 -10.62 -4.00
C GLN A 313 16.51 -10.09 -3.22
N LEU A 314 16.00 -8.89 -3.56
CA LEU A 314 14.73 -8.38 -3.05
C LEU A 314 13.57 -9.30 -3.46
N CYS A 315 13.53 -9.72 -4.74
CA CYS A 315 12.52 -10.66 -5.22
C CYS A 315 12.59 -12.00 -4.47
N ARG A 316 13.80 -12.55 -4.28
CA ARG A 316 14.01 -13.81 -3.53
C ARG A 316 13.61 -13.67 -2.06
N ALA A 317 13.83 -12.52 -1.43
CA ALA A 317 13.41 -12.27 -0.06
C ALA A 317 11.88 -12.33 0.04
N ALA A 318 11.17 -11.64 -0.86
CA ALA A 318 9.71 -11.68 -0.93
C ALA A 318 9.18 -13.09 -1.21
N GLU A 319 9.77 -13.84 -2.16
CA GLU A 319 9.36 -15.22 -2.44
C GLU A 319 9.58 -16.20 -1.27
N ARG A 320 10.52 -15.88 -0.38
CA ARG A 320 10.84 -16.70 0.79
C ARG A 320 10.13 -16.24 2.06
N GLY A 321 9.32 -15.19 1.99
CA GLY A 321 8.66 -14.65 3.17
C GLY A 321 9.59 -13.93 4.13
N LYS A 322 10.65 -13.28 3.65
CA LYS A 322 11.71 -12.69 4.50
C LYS A 322 11.91 -11.20 4.26
N SER A 323 12.41 -10.53 5.29
CA SER A 323 12.96 -9.18 5.22
C SER A 323 14.15 -9.11 4.28
N CYS A 324 14.23 -8.07 3.44
CA CYS A 324 15.40 -7.80 2.61
C CYS A 324 16.54 -7.14 3.39
N PHE A 325 16.30 -6.69 4.62
CA PHE A 325 17.31 -6.04 5.46
C PHE A 325 18.17 -7.05 6.23
N GLU A 326 17.78 -8.32 6.24
CA GLU A 326 18.53 -9.38 6.92
C GLU A 326 19.59 -10.02 6.02
N GLY A 327 20.76 -10.30 6.60
CA GLY A 327 21.78 -11.15 5.98
C GLY A 327 22.61 -10.52 4.86
N ASN A 328 22.59 -9.19 4.70
CA ASN A 328 23.42 -8.41 3.75
C ASN A 328 23.35 -8.84 2.27
N LYS A 329 22.33 -9.62 1.86
CA LYS A 329 22.24 -10.12 0.47
C LYS A 329 21.65 -9.10 -0.50
N CYS A 330 20.82 -8.18 -0.02
CA CYS A 330 20.18 -7.15 -0.83
C CYS A 330 21.01 -5.87 -0.80
N SER A 331 22.20 -5.89 -1.42
CA SER A 331 23.18 -4.81 -1.30
C SER A 331 22.76 -3.50 -1.96
N VAL A 332 21.84 -3.55 -2.95
CA VAL A 332 21.41 -2.34 -3.66
C VAL A 332 20.03 -1.86 -3.24
N SER A 333 19.02 -2.74 -3.22
CA SER A 333 17.65 -2.30 -2.92
C SER A 333 17.39 -2.06 -1.43
N ALA A 334 18.06 -2.77 -0.51
CA ALA A 334 17.83 -2.55 0.91
C ALA A 334 18.30 -1.15 1.39
N PRO A 335 19.49 -0.63 1.03
CA PRO A 335 19.86 0.75 1.35
C PRO A 335 18.90 1.80 0.76
N ALA A 336 18.45 1.60 -0.49
CA ALA A 336 17.49 2.48 -1.14
C ALA A 336 16.13 2.50 -0.42
N LEU A 337 15.61 1.32 -0.07
CA LEU A 337 14.38 1.18 0.72
C LEU A 337 14.53 1.81 2.11
N LYS A 338 15.65 1.56 2.80
CA LYS A 338 15.92 2.13 4.12
C LYS A 338 15.89 3.66 4.08
N SER A 339 16.57 4.27 3.11
CA SER A 339 16.57 5.72 2.91
C SER A 339 15.15 6.28 2.66
N ILE A 340 14.33 5.57 1.88
CA ILE A 340 12.93 5.94 1.63
C ILE A 340 12.10 5.87 2.92
N ILE A 341 12.26 4.80 3.70
CA ILE A 341 11.49 4.54 4.93
C ILE A 341 11.85 5.56 6.00
N GLU A 342 13.13 5.92 6.15
CA GLU A 342 13.58 6.98 7.05
C GLU A 342 12.92 8.33 6.71
N LYS A 343 12.78 8.68 5.42
CA LYS A 343 12.06 9.88 4.99
C LYS A 343 10.56 9.84 5.32
N VAL A 344 9.94 8.66 5.19
CA VAL A 344 8.52 8.46 5.55
C VAL A 344 8.33 8.70 7.05
N ILE A 345 9.14 8.08 7.90
CA ILE A 345 9.07 8.22 9.36
C ILE A 345 9.33 9.69 9.76
N ALA A 346 10.36 10.33 9.20
CA ALA A 346 10.64 11.74 9.48
C ALA A 346 9.46 12.65 9.12
N SER A 347 8.79 12.41 8.00
CA SER A 347 7.60 13.16 7.57
C SER A 347 6.44 13.02 8.55
N ILE A 348 6.24 11.82 9.10
CA ILE A 348 5.21 11.54 10.12
C ILE A 348 5.55 12.25 11.43
N ASN A 349 6.78 12.12 11.92
CA ASN A 349 7.19 12.71 13.20
C ASN A 349 7.15 14.26 13.18
N ILE A 350 7.53 14.90 12.08
CA ILE A 350 7.42 16.37 11.93
C ILE A 350 5.97 16.84 12.09
N LYS A 351 5.00 16.05 11.64
CA LYS A 351 3.58 16.37 11.76
C LYS A 351 3.12 16.29 13.23
N GLU A 352 3.62 15.33 14.00
CA GLU A 352 3.34 15.23 15.44
C GLU A 352 3.89 16.45 16.21
N ASP A 353 5.11 16.88 15.90
CA ASP A 353 5.73 18.06 16.52
C ASP A 353 4.94 19.35 16.21
N LEU A 354 4.43 19.49 14.99
CA LEU A 354 3.58 20.63 14.61
C LEU A 354 2.21 20.59 15.30
N GLN A 355 1.62 19.40 15.48
CA GLN A 355 0.33 19.25 16.15
C GLN A 355 0.41 19.46 17.67
N SER A 356 1.52 19.05 18.30
CA SER A 356 1.76 19.27 19.74
C SER A 356 2.00 20.75 20.06
N THR A 357 2.74 21.47 19.21
CA THR A 357 3.03 22.91 19.41
C THR A 357 1.83 23.84 19.16
N ASP A 358 0.88 23.46 18.30
CA ASP A 358 -0.38 24.19 18.13
C ASP A 358 -1.41 23.91 19.26
N GLY A 359 -1.29 22.75 19.92
CA GLY A 359 -2.07 22.41 21.11
C GLY A 359 -1.72 23.26 22.33
N GLU A 360 -0.42 23.47 22.58
CA GLU A 360 0.06 24.29 23.71
C GLU A 360 -0.33 25.78 23.59
N LYS A 361 -0.51 26.31 22.36
CA LYS A 361 -0.93 27.71 22.14
C LYS A 361 -2.43 27.96 22.36
N LYS A 362 -3.26 26.91 22.47
CA LYS A 362 -4.69 27.02 22.80
C LYS A 362 -4.98 26.85 24.30
N GLU A 363 -3.99 26.46 25.08
CA GLU A 363 -4.06 26.38 26.54
C GLU A 363 -3.29 27.54 27.19
N THR A 364 -3.71 28.76 26.94
CA THR A 364 -3.42 29.88 27.85
C THR A 364 -4.65 30.80 27.88
N PRO A 365 -5.18 31.12 29.08
CA PRO A 365 -6.54 31.61 29.25
C PRO A 365 -6.80 33.02 28.71
#